data_AF-C7NU63-F1
#
_entry.id   AF-C7NU63-F1
#
_cell.length_a   1.000
_cell.length_b   1.000
_cell.length_c   1.000
_cell.angle_alpha   90.00
_cell.angle_beta   90.00
_cell.angle_gamma   90.00
#
_symmetry.space_group_name_H-M   'P 1'
#
loop_
_entity.id
_entity.type
_entity.pdbx_description
1 polymer ?
#
loop_
_entity_poly.entity_id
_entity_poly.type
_entity_poly.pdbx_seq_one_letter_code
_entity_poly.pdbx_strand_id
1 'polypeptide(L)'
;MRGQSTGSGTTYAVKGEVSSADGYGLYTPDDAKVDQTLEVGGDLQVSGTKNFVQTVDTTGGPKQVAYTAVEAGEPRTETTDVAEMDAGRAEIELPEHFEMVTSEEEPLSVQVTPYAKDQVHPQVVETSTEQIVVEDFGDGPQDYTFSYTVKGVREGFEDQEIVRDP
;
A
#
# COMPACT_ATOMS: atom_id res chain seq x y z
N MET A 1 -23.86 -20.69 25.35
CA MET A 1 -24.05 -19.31 25.84
C MET A 1 -24.41 -18.45 24.64
N ARG A 2 -25.59 -17.82 24.58
CA ARG A 2 -25.94 -16.87 23.51
C ARG A 2 -25.68 -15.47 24.07
N GLY A 3 -24.55 -14.87 23.71
CA GLY A 3 -24.27 -13.47 24.01
C GLY A 3 -25.03 -12.61 23.00
N GLN A 4 -26.12 -11.99 23.43
CA GLN A 4 -26.81 -10.97 22.64
C GLN A 4 -26.65 -9.66 23.40
N SER A 5 -25.97 -8.70 22.80
CA SER A 5 -25.98 -7.35 23.34
C SER A 5 -26.98 -6.49 22.57
N THR A 6 -27.85 -5.82 23.32
CA THR A 6 -28.80 -4.85 22.79
C THR A 6 -28.67 -3.58 23.62
N GLY A 7 -28.48 -2.44 22.95
CA GLY A 7 -28.37 -1.14 23.61
C GLY A 7 -27.91 -0.04 22.65
N SER A 8 -28.30 1.19 22.93
CA SER A 8 -27.68 2.39 22.35
C SER A 8 -26.53 2.82 23.25
N GLY A 9 -25.28 2.68 22.78
CA GLY A 9 -24.05 2.94 23.54
C GLY A 9 -22.97 1.89 23.29
N THR A 10 -21.82 1.97 23.97
CA THR A 10 -20.77 0.94 23.88
C THR A 10 -21.29 -0.40 24.38
N THR A 11 -21.31 -1.36 23.47
CA THR A 11 -22.03 -2.61 23.65
C THR A 11 -21.06 -3.77 23.39
N TYR A 12 -20.53 -4.40 24.44
CA TYR A 12 -19.61 -5.54 24.32
C TYR A 12 -20.43 -6.84 24.28
N ALA A 13 -20.29 -7.65 23.22
CA ALA A 13 -20.92 -8.98 23.15
C ALA A 13 -20.06 -10.06 23.84
N VAL A 14 -18.74 -9.91 23.77
CA VAL A 14 -17.74 -10.74 24.47
C VAL A 14 -16.57 -9.84 24.86
N LYS A 15 -16.29 -9.72 26.16
CA LYS A 15 -15.02 -9.21 26.68
C LYS A 15 -14.37 -10.38 27.42
N GLY A 16 -13.36 -10.98 26.81
CA GLY A 16 -12.62 -12.11 27.37
C GLY A 16 -11.17 -11.71 27.57
N GLU A 17 -10.63 -11.97 28.76
CA GLU A 17 -9.18 -11.98 28.98
C GLU A 17 -8.73 -13.43 28.87
N VAL A 18 -7.78 -13.68 27.98
CA VAL A 18 -7.18 -14.99 27.81
C VAL A 18 -5.77 -14.93 28.37
N SER A 19 -5.55 -15.62 29.49
CA SER A 19 -4.24 -15.76 30.13
C SER A 19 -3.68 -17.16 29.87
N SER A 20 -3.62 -17.56 28.60
CA SER A 20 -3.09 -18.84 28.13
C SER A 20 -2.37 -18.63 26.82
N ALA A 21 -1.29 -19.39 26.58
CA ALA A 21 -0.53 -19.34 25.33
C ALA A 21 -1.35 -19.82 24.12
N ASP A 22 -2.33 -20.71 24.33
CA ASP A 22 -3.12 -21.35 23.27
C ASP A 22 -4.60 -20.92 23.28
N GLY A 23 -4.95 -19.90 24.06
CA GLY A 23 -6.34 -19.47 24.17
C GLY A 23 -6.72 -18.47 23.08
N TYR A 24 -7.97 -18.54 22.62
CA TYR A 24 -8.50 -17.65 21.59
C TYR A 24 -9.62 -16.78 22.17
N GLY A 25 -9.62 -15.48 21.84
CA GLY A 25 -10.75 -14.59 22.12
C GLY A 25 -11.97 -14.91 21.25
N LEU A 26 -11.74 -15.40 20.03
CA LEU A 26 -12.75 -15.86 19.08
C LEU A 26 -12.18 -17.04 18.28
N TYR A 27 -12.93 -18.15 18.22
CA TYR A 27 -12.64 -19.28 17.34
C TYR A 27 -13.94 -19.69 16.64
N THR A 28 -13.90 -19.76 15.32
CA THR A 28 -14.97 -20.28 14.49
C THR A 28 -14.40 -21.31 13.51
N PRO A 29 -15.03 -22.49 13.34
CA PRO A 29 -14.57 -23.49 12.37
C PRO A 29 -14.89 -23.10 10.92
N ASP A 30 -15.81 -22.13 10.73
CA ASP A 30 -16.26 -21.61 9.45
C ASP A 30 -15.98 -20.09 9.38
N ASP A 31 -16.89 -19.32 8.78
CA ASP A 31 -16.70 -17.88 8.56
C ASP A 31 -16.96 -17.03 9.81
N ALA A 32 -16.16 -15.98 9.99
CA ALA A 32 -16.49 -14.83 10.82
C ALA A 32 -16.76 -13.62 9.92
N LYS A 33 -17.87 -12.92 10.16
CA LYS A 33 -18.23 -11.71 9.41
C LYS A 33 -18.17 -10.48 10.30
N VAL A 34 -17.47 -9.44 9.82
CA VAL A 34 -17.51 -8.09 10.37
C VAL A 34 -18.23 -7.20 9.35
N ASP A 35 -19.40 -6.65 9.70
CA ASP A 35 -20.23 -5.86 8.76
C ASP A 35 -19.69 -4.45 8.49
N GLN A 36 -18.80 -3.95 9.35
CA GLN A 36 -18.25 -2.59 9.32
C GLN A 36 -16.71 -2.68 9.33
N THR A 37 -16.04 -1.91 10.16
CA THR A 37 -14.58 -1.86 10.26
C THR A 37 -14.03 -2.96 11.16
N LEU A 38 -12.96 -3.61 10.70
CA LEU A 38 -12.04 -4.40 11.54
C LEU A 38 -10.77 -3.56 11.75
N GLU A 39 -10.45 -3.25 13.01
CA GLU A 39 -9.19 -2.59 13.40
C GLU A 39 -8.33 -3.58 14.19
N VAL A 40 -7.06 -3.70 13.81
CA VAL A 40 -6.08 -4.58 14.46
C VAL A 40 -4.93 -3.72 14.94
N GLY A 41 -4.67 -3.69 16.24
CA GLY A 41 -3.58 -2.91 16.84
C GLY A 41 -2.18 -3.52 16.64
N GLY A 42 -2.05 -4.52 15.77
CA GLY A 42 -0.83 -5.26 15.46
C GLY A 42 -0.96 -5.93 14.10
N ASP A 43 -0.20 -7.00 13.87
CA ASP A 43 -0.19 -7.66 12.57
C ASP A 43 -1.47 -8.46 12.30
N LEU A 44 -1.97 -8.35 11.06
CA LEU A 44 -2.98 -9.24 10.53
C LEU A 44 -2.31 -10.29 9.64
N GLN A 45 -2.16 -11.50 10.17
CA GLN A 45 -1.67 -12.64 9.40
C GLN A 45 -2.84 -13.34 8.69
N VAL A 46 -2.70 -13.57 7.39
CA VAL A 46 -3.76 -14.15 6.55
C VAL A 46 -3.17 -15.27 5.71
N SER A 47 -3.81 -16.44 5.74
CA SER A 47 -3.64 -17.46 4.70
C SER A 47 -4.76 -17.30 3.67
N GLY A 48 -4.45 -17.46 2.38
CA GLY A 48 -5.42 -17.28 1.30
C GLY A 48 -5.31 -15.92 0.60
N THR A 49 -6.40 -15.17 0.48
CA THR A 49 -6.44 -13.90 -0.29
C THR A 49 -7.08 -12.76 0.49
N LYS A 50 -6.61 -11.53 0.26
CA LYS A 50 -7.16 -10.29 0.85
C LYS A 50 -7.92 -9.53 -0.24
N ASN A 51 -9.24 -9.73 -0.33
CA ASN A 51 -10.03 -9.16 -1.41
C ASN A 51 -10.80 -7.90 -1.00
N PHE A 52 -10.77 -6.87 -1.85
CA PHE A 52 -11.75 -5.80 -1.90
C PHE A 52 -12.84 -6.19 -2.90
N VAL A 53 -14.08 -6.35 -2.43
CA VAL A 53 -15.21 -6.78 -3.26
C VAL A 53 -16.20 -5.62 -3.40
N GLN A 54 -16.50 -5.25 -4.64
CA GLN A 54 -17.47 -4.21 -4.96
C GLN A 54 -18.53 -4.75 -5.93
N THR A 55 -19.79 -4.38 -5.69
CA THR A 55 -20.85 -4.57 -6.68
C THR A 55 -20.83 -3.41 -7.65
N VAL A 56 -20.76 -3.71 -8.95
CA VAL A 56 -20.74 -2.72 -10.04
C VAL A 56 -21.86 -3.01 -11.03
N ASP A 57 -22.39 -1.95 -11.64
CA ASP A 57 -23.36 -2.09 -12.72
C ASP A 57 -22.65 -2.40 -14.04
N THR A 58 -23.18 -3.38 -14.76
CA THR A 58 -22.70 -3.75 -16.11
C THR A 58 -23.88 -3.84 -17.08
N THR A 59 -23.60 -3.85 -18.38
CA THR A 59 -24.63 -4.04 -19.42
C THR A 59 -25.41 -5.35 -19.25
N GLY A 60 -24.82 -6.36 -18.59
CA GLY A 60 -25.46 -7.64 -18.27
C GLY A 60 -26.08 -7.71 -16.87
N GLY A 61 -26.33 -6.56 -16.23
CA GLY A 61 -26.80 -6.45 -14.84
C GLY A 61 -25.67 -6.38 -13.81
N PRO A 62 -25.99 -6.26 -12.52
CA PRO A 62 -24.99 -6.11 -11.46
C PRO A 62 -24.04 -7.30 -11.38
N LYS A 63 -22.75 -7.04 -11.16
CA LYS A 63 -21.69 -8.05 -10.95
C LYS A 63 -20.88 -7.72 -9.71
N GLN A 64 -20.37 -8.75 -9.04
CA GLN A 64 -19.33 -8.57 -8.02
C GLN A 64 -17.96 -8.63 -8.69
N VAL A 65 -17.14 -7.63 -8.42
CA VAL A 65 -15.74 -7.58 -8.81
C VAL A 65 -14.91 -7.68 -7.55
N ALA A 66 -14.03 -8.67 -7.50
CA ALA A 66 -13.09 -8.88 -6.40
C ALA A 66 -11.68 -8.53 -6.88
N TYR A 67 -11.11 -7.47 -6.32
CA TYR A 67 -9.70 -7.14 -6.47
C TYR A 67 -8.93 -7.71 -5.28
N THR A 68 -7.77 -8.32 -5.54
CA THR A 68 -6.90 -8.84 -4.49
C THR A 68 -5.81 -7.82 -4.17
N ALA A 69 -5.57 -7.58 -2.88
CA ALA A 69 -4.49 -6.72 -2.41
C ALA A 69 -3.13 -7.28 -2.85
N VAL A 70 -2.20 -6.39 -3.19
CA VAL A 70 -0.84 -6.76 -3.58
C VAL A 70 -0.09 -7.33 -2.38
N GLU A 71 0.65 -8.41 -2.61
CA GLU A 71 1.54 -9.03 -1.63
C GLU A 71 2.98 -8.79 -2.07
N ALA A 72 3.80 -8.27 -1.17
CA ALA A 72 5.20 -7.96 -1.40
C ALA A 72 6.07 -8.72 -0.42
N GLY A 73 7.32 -8.98 -0.82
CA GLY A 73 8.33 -9.55 0.06
C GLY A 73 8.72 -8.61 1.21
N GLU A 74 8.39 -7.33 1.15
CA GLU A 74 8.70 -6.34 2.18
C GLU A 74 7.47 -5.44 2.40
N PRO A 75 7.25 -4.91 3.61
CA PRO A 75 6.28 -3.84 3.82
C PRO A 75 6.74 -2.59 3.07
N ARG A 76 5.97 -2.18 2.05
CA ARG A 76 6.33 -1.05 1.19
C ARG A 76 5.47 0.18 1.44
N THR A 77 6.12 1.33 1.34
CA THR A 77 5.48 2.62 1.09
C THR A 77 5.48 2.86 -0.42
N GLU A 78 4.45 3.54 -0.93
CA GLU A 78 4.34 3.82 -2.37
C GLU A 78 3.64 5.16 -2.59
N THR A 79 4.18 5.95 -3.51
CA THR A 79 3.49 7.10 -4.11
C THR A 79 3.61 7.03 -5.63
N THR A 80 2.54 7.43 -6.33
CA THR A 80 2.48 7.44 -7.79
C THR A 80 1.77 8.72 -8.22
N ASP A 81 2.39 9.46 -9.13
CA ASP A 81 1.80 10.67 -9.70
C ASP A 81 2.36 10.96 -11.10
N VAL A 82 1.98 12.10 -11.67
CA VAL A 82 2.49 12.66 -12.93
C VAL A 82 3.24 13.96 -12.64
N ALA A 83 4.38 14.14 -13.29
CA ALA A 83 5.19 15.35 -13.22
C ALA A 83 5.43 15.95 -14.61
N GLU A 84 5.85 17.21 -14.62
CA GLU A 84 6.29 17.93 -15.81
C GLU A 84 7.83 17.94 -15.84
N MET A 85 8.38 17.60 -17.01
CA MET A 85 9.77 17.85 -17.37
C MET A 85 9.82 19.26 -17.94
N ASP A 86 10.69 20.11 -17.38
CA ASP A 86 10.89 21.49 -17.82
C ASP A 86 12.36 21.71 -18.15
N ALA A 87 12.66 22.09 -19.40
CA ALA A 87 14.03 22.30 -19.86
C ALA A 87 14.99 21.12 -19.55
N GLY A 88 14.46 19.89 -19.64
CA GLY A 88 15.24 18.67 -19.44
C GLY A 88 15.47 18.27 -18.00
N ARG A 89 14.81 18.94 -17.04
CA ARG A 89 14.93 18.60 -15.61
C ARG A 89 13.60 18.74 -14.87
N ALA A 90 13.33 17.80 -13.97
CA ALA A 90 12.20 17.80 -13.07
C ALA A 90 12.67 17.55 -11.64
N GLU A 91 12.31 18.46 -10.74
CA GLU A 91 12.45 18.32 -9.30
C GLU A 91 11.07 18.01 -8.71
N ILE A 92 10.91 16.85 -8.07
CA ILE A 92 9.61 16.39 -7.59
C ILE A 92 9.66 16.21 -6.08
N GLU A 93 8.97 17.09 -5.36
CA GLU A 93 8.71 16.91 -3.93
C GLU A 93 7.75 15.73 -3.72
N LEU A 94 8.14 14.81 -2.85
CA LEU A 94 7.29 13.70 -2.43
C LEU A 94 6.33 14.18 -1.33
N PRO A 95 5.19 13.48 -1.12
CA PRO A 95 4.28 13.85 -0.05
C PRO A 95 4.97 13.84 1.32
N GLU A 96 4.71 14.84 2.16
CA GLU A 96 5.32 14.97 3.51
C GLU A 96 5.19 13.70 4.36
N HIS A 97 4.07 12.99 4.26
CA HIS A 97 3.88 11.75 5.02
C HIS A 97 4.73 10.58 4.52
N PHE A 98 5.31 10.67 3.32
CA PHE A 98 6.15 9.62 2.74
C PHE A 98 7.46 9.49 3.52
N GLU A 99 8.15 10.59 3.81
CA GLU A 99 9.35 10.58 4.66
C GLU A 99 9.08 10.09 6.08
N MET A 100 7.90 10.39 6.64
CA MET A 100 7.56 10.01 8.01
C MET A 100 7.44 8.51 8.25
N VAL A 101 7.26 7.72 7.18
CA VAL A 101 6.97 6.29 7.27
C VAL A 101 7.85 5.44 6.34
N THR A 102 8.82 6.03 5.66
CA THR A 102 9.72 5.34 4.72
C THR A 102 11.14 5.41 5.24
N SER A 103 11.82 4.26 5.23
CA SER A 103 13.22 4.17 5.65
C SER A 103 14.13 5.03 4.78
N GLU A 104 14.95 5.87 5.44
CA GLU A 104 16.03 6.62 4.80
C GLU A 104 17.29 5.76 4.59
N GLU A 105 17.41 4.64 5.31
CA GLU A 105 18.56 3.74 5.24
C GLU A 105 18.48 2.79 4.04
N GLU A 106 17.27 2.45 3.60
CA GLU A 106 17.01 1.57 2.47
C GLU A 106 16.85 2.32 1.14
N PRO A 107 17.33 1.77 0.02
CA PRO A 107 17.24 2.44 -1.27
C PRO A 107 15.79 2.51 -1.79
N LEU A 108 15.43 3.68 -2.33
CA LEU A 108 14.16 3.85 -3.04
C LEU A 108 14.20 3.18 -4.43
N SER A 109 13.08 2.59 -4.83
CA SER A 109 12.83 2.12 -6.18
C SER A 109 11.94 3.11 -6.91
N VAL A 110 12.50 3.78 -7.91
CA VAL A 110 11.78 4.77 -8.72
C VAL A 110 11.63 4.25 -10.14
N GLN A 111 10.40 4.27 -10.66
CA GLN A 111 10.09 3.98 -12.04
C GLN A 111 9.48 5.22 -12.69
N VAL A 112 10.07 5.66 -13.81
CA VAL A 112 9.58 6.78 -14.62
C VAL A 112 9.08 6.27 -15.97
N THR A 113 7.97 6.81 -16.46
CA THR A 113 7.40 6.49 -17.77
C THR A 113 7.01 7.78 -18.50
N PRO A 114 7.77 8.20 -19.54
CA PRO A 114 7.50 9.43 -20.26
C PRO A 114 6.25 9.34 -21.14
N TYR A 115 5.52 10.46 -21.25
CA TYR A 115 4.41 10.66 -22.18
C TYR A 115 4.80 11.58 -23.35
N ALA A 116 6.00 11.37 -23.89
CA ALA A 116 6.48 12.07 -25.07
C ALA A 116 6.14 11.27 -26.35
N LYS A 117 5.87 11.98 -27.45
CA LYS A 117 5.71 11.37 -28.78
C LYS A 117 7.04 11.04 -29.43
N ASP A 118 8.03 11.90 -29.19
CA ASP A 118 9.38 11.77 -29.67
C ASP A 118 10.22 10.97 -28.66
N GLN A 119 11.40 10.52 -29.11
CA GLN A 119 12.30 9.75 -28.25
C GLN A 119 12.91 10.66 -27.17
N VAL A 120 12.73 10.25 -25.91
CA VAL A 120 13.25 10.92 -24.70
C VAL A 120 13.93 9.90 -23.80
N HIS A 121 14.90 10.32 -22.98
CA HIS A 121 15.67 9.45 -22.10
C HIS A 121 15.66 9.97 -20.64
N PRO A 122 14.49 10.01 -19.97
CA PRO A 122 14.43 10.40 -18.57
C PRO A 122 15.20 9.40 -17.70
N GLN A 123 16.05 9.91 -16.82
CA GLN A 123 16.80 9.14 -15.83
C GLN A 123 16.65 9.79 -14.46
N VAL A 124 16.46 8.96 -13.44
CA VAL A 124 16.44 9.42 -12.05
C VAL A 124 17.89 9.62 -11.62
N VAL A 125 18.25 10.84 -11.24
CA VAL A 125 19.64 11.21 -10.89
C VAL A 125 19.83 11.40 -9.39
N GLU A 126 18.76 11.74 -8.66
CA GLU A 126 18.77 11.88 -7.21
C GLU A 126 17.48 11.31 -6.61
N THR A 127 17.61 10.70 -5.44
CA THR A 127 16.49 10.15 -4.67
C THR A 127 16.71 10.39 -3.18
N SER A 128 15.70 10.91 -2.51
CA SER A 128 15.52 10.91 -1.07
C SER A 128 14.05 10.61 -0.75
N THR A 129 13.74 10.43 0.52
CA THR A 129 12.37 10.31 1.03
C THR A 129 11.56 11.61 0.88
N GLU A 130 12.23 12.75 0.71
CA GLU A 130 11.61 14.06 0.49
C GLU A 130 11.43 14.41 -1.00
N GLN A 131 12.35 13.96 -1.87
CA GLN A 131 12.41 14.43 -3.25
C GLN A 131 13.02 13.39 -4.20
N ILE A 132 12.58 13.41 -5.46
CA ILE A 132 13.33 12.79 -6.57
C ILE A 132 13.68 13.83 -7.63
N VAL A 133 14.81 13.64 -8.31
CA VAL A 133 15.22 14.47 -9.45
C VAL A 133 15.33 13.59 -10.69
N VAL A 134 14.69 14.03 -11.77
CA VAL A 134 14.72 13.35 -13.07
C VAL A 134 15.31 14.31 -14.09
N GLU A 135 16.28 13.84 -14.87
CA GLU A 135 16.88 14.59 -15.98
C GLU A 135 16.70 13.83 -17.28
N ASP A 136 16.50 14.55 -18.38
CA ASP A 136 16.47 13.97 -19.72
C ASP A 136 17.84 14.09 -20.40
N PHE A 137 18.39 12.95 -20.81
CA PHE A 137 19.66 12.87 -21.54
C PHE A 137 19.49 12.67 -23.05
N GLY A 138 18.26 12.79 -23.57
CA GLY A 138 17.93 12.63 -24.97
C GLY A 138 18.07 13.92 -25.78
N ASP A 139 18.16 13.77 -27.10
CA ASP A 139 18.10 14.87 -28.08
C ASP A 139 16.66 15.28 -28.43
N GLY A 140 15.69 14.75 -27.68
CA GLY A 140 14.25 14.95 -27.88
C GLY A 140 13.73 16.28 -27.34
N PRO A 141 12.40 16.44 -27.26
CA PRO A 141 11.79 17.57 -26.59
C PRO A 141 12.22 17.58 -25.12
N GLN A 142 12.58 18.77 -24.64
CA GLN A 142 13.00 18.98 -23.26
C GLN A 142 11.83 19.31 -22.32
N ASP A 143 10.62 19.44 -22.88
CA ASP A 143 9.39 19.72 -22.16
C ASP A 143 8.34 18.64 -22.48
N TYR A 144 7.91 17.88 -21.47
CA TYR A 144 6.88 16.84 -21.58
C TYR A 144 6.40 16.36 -20.20
N THR A 145 5.30 15.62 -20.14
CA THR A 145 4.82 15.00 -18.89
C THR A 145 5.30 13.55 -18.77
N PHE A 146 5.47 13.06 -17.56
CA PHE A 146 5.75 11.64 -17.29
C PHE A 146 5.05 11.18 -16.01
N SER A 147 4.65 9.91 -15.95
CA SER A 147 4.25 9.31 -14.66
C SER A 147 5.46 8.74 -13.94
N TYR A 148 5.43 8.78 -12.62
CA TYR A 148 6.41 8.13 -11.77
C TYR A 148 5.74 7.32 -10.67
N THR A 149 6.45 6.28 -10.21
CA THR A 149 6.13 5.56 -8.98
C THR A 149 7.40 5.49 -8.14
N VAL A 150 7.31 5.88 -6.87
CA VAL A 150 8.37 5.73 -5.87
C VAL A 150 7.92 4.71 -4.84
N LYS A 151 8.77 3.71 -4.59
CA LYS A 151 8.57 2.71 -3.55
C LYS A 151 9.74 2.71 -2.59
N GLY A 152 9.47 2.65 -1.30
CA GLY A 152 10.47 2.45 -0.27
C GLY A 152 10.09 1.32 0.70
N VAL A 153 11.02 0.94 1.56
CA VAL A 153 10.74 0.05 2.70
C VAL A 153 10.11 0.89 3.80
N ARG A 154 9.08 0.38 4.47
CA ARG A 154 8.44 1.08 5.59
C ARG A 154 9.41 1.16 6.77
N GLU A 155 9.52 2.34 7.36
CA GLU A 155 10.32 2.61 8.55
C GLU A 155 10.00 1.60 9.68
N GLY A 156 11.04 0.99 10.24
CA GLY A 156 10.95 -0.01 11.31
C GLY A 156 10.65 -1.44 10.84
N PHE A 157 10.67 -1.69 9.53
CA PHE A 157 10.45 -3.01 8.92
C PHE A 157 11.58 -3.46 7.97
N GLU A 158 12.74 -2.81 8.05
CA GLU A 158 13.92 -3.05 7.22
C GLU A 158 14.41 -4.49 7.35
N ASP A 159 14.48 -5.00 8.58
CA ASP A 159 14.99 -6.33 8.90
C ASP A 159 13.88 -7.41 9.00
N GLN A 160 12.70 -7.18 8.39
CA GLN A 160 11.60 -8.13 8.54
C GLN A 160 11.93 -9.49 7.92
N GLU A 161 12.03 -10.53 8.75
CA GLU A 161 12.24 -11.91 8.27
C GLU A 161 10.99 -12.46 7.57
N ILE A 162 11.13 -12.82 6.30
CA ILE A 162 10.04 -13.27 5.42
C ILE A 162 9.97 -14.80 5.31
N VAL A 163 11.12 -15.46 5.35
CA VAL A 163 11.22 -16.92 5.28
C VAL A 163 11.55 -17.41 6.69
N ARG A 164 10.65 -18.22 7.27
CA ARG A 164 10.76 -18.73 8.64
C ARG A 164 10.53 -20.23 8.66
N ASP A 165 11.12 -20.92 9.64
CA ASP A 165 10.81 -22.31 9.92
C ASP A 165 9.35 -22.47 10.42
N PRO A 166 8.69 -23.60 10.12
CA PRO A 166 7.31 -23.87 10.54
C PRO A 166 7.14 -24.13 12.04
#